data_AF-A0A922IRJ5-F1
#
_entry.id   AF-A0A922IRJ5-F1
#
_cell.length_a   1.000
_cell.length_b   1.000
_cell.length_c   1.000
_cell.angle_alpha   90.00
_cell.angle_beta   90.00
_cell.angle_gamma   90.00
#
_symmetry.space_group_name_H-M   'P 1'
#
loop_
_entity.id
_entity.type
_entity.pdbx_description
1 polymer ?
#
loop_
_entity_poly.entity_id
_entity_poly.type
_entity_poly.pdbx_seq_one_letter_code
_entity_poly.pdbx_strand_id
1 'polypeptide(L)'
;MSLVILPFCPESPRFLYMKKNKEAEARKAFLQLNVKENVDTFIGELRGEIEVAKNQPVFKFTQLFTQKDLRMPVLIACLIQVLQQLSGINAVITYSSLMLELAGIPDMYLQYCVFAIGVLNVIVTVVSVPLIERAGRRTLLLWPTVSLALSLLLLTIFVNLAYSGPVGARSAMGIISIILILVYICSFALGLGPVPALIVSEIFRQSPRAAAYSLSQSIQWLSNLIVLCSYPVIQVSELSLL
;
A
#
# COMPACT_ATOMS: atom_id res chain seq x y z
N MET A 1 20.73 -8.61 -6.97
CA MET A 1 21.14 -7.77 -5.82
C MET A 1 20.87 -8.44 -4.48
N SER A 2 19.64 -8.91 -4.20
CA SER A 2 19.27 -9.51 -2.91
C SER A 2 20.11 -10.72 -2.49
N LEU A 3 20.43 -11.62 -3.44
CA LEU A 3 21.25 -12.83 -3.19
C LEU A 3 22.71 -12.52 -2.81
N VAL A 4 23.24 -11.37 -3.23
CA VAL A 4 24.61 -10.96 -2.94
C VAL A 4 24.67 -10.22 -1.61
N ILE A 5 23.65 -9.43 -1.28
CA ILE A 5 23.64 -8.57 -0.09
C ILE A 5 23.20 -9.32 1.17
N LEU A 6 22.25 -10.26 1.06
CA LEU A 6 21.70 -11.00 2.21
C LEU A 6 22.75 -11.75 3.05
N PRO A 7 23.79 -12.40 2.48
CA PRO A 7 24.84 -13.03 3.27
C PRO A 7 25.68 -12.06 4.12
N PHE A 8 25.73 -10.77 3.75
CA PHE A 8 26.45 -9.73 4.51
C PHE A 8 25.57 -9.06 5.57
N CYS A 9 24.24 -9.22 5.51
CA CYS A 9 23.33 -8.68 6.51
C CYS A 9 23.32 -9.58 7.75
N PRO A 10 23.43 -9.01 8.97
CA PRO A 10 23.29 -9.79 10.18
C PRO A 10 21.88 -10.41 10.26
N GLU A 11 21.80 -11.66 10.71
CA GLU A 11 20.52 -12.34 10.95
C GLU A 11 19.76 -11.61 12.08
N SER A 12 18.43 -11.65 12.05
CA SER A 12 17.59 -10.90 13.02
C SER A 12 17.96 -11.25 14.47
N PRO A 13 18.34 -10.27 15.32
CA PRO A 13 18.71 -10.52 16.72
C PRO A 13 17.59 -11.23 17.51
N ARG A 14 16.33 -10.86 17.25
CA ARG A 14 15.16 -11.51 17.85
C ARG A 14 15.06 -12.98 17.46
N PHE A 15 15.34 -13.32 16.20
CA PHE A 15 15.31 -14.71 15.73
C PHE A 15 16.43 -15.56 16.35
N LEU A 16 17.65 -15.02 16.42
CA LEU A 16 18.80 -15.68 17.06
C LEU A 16 18.54 -15.97 18.54
N TYR A 17 17.94 -15.01 19.25
CA TYR A 17 17.63 -15.15 20.67
C TYR A 17 16.42 -16.07 20.91
N MET A 18 15.27 -15.81 20.27
CA MET A 18 14.02 -16.52 20.57
C MET A 18 13.93 -17.92 19.97
N LYS A 19 14.44 -18.14 18.73
CA LYS A 19 14.33 -19.44 18.05
C LYS A 19 15.58 -20.30 18.16
N LYS A 20 16.77 -19.70 18.04
CA LYS A 20 18.05 -20.45 18.10
C LYS A 20 18.65 -20.52 19.51
N ASN A 21 18.10 -19.79 20.49
CA ASN A 21 18.57 -19.73 21.87
C ASN A 21 20.06 -19.33 22.00
N LYS A 22 20.54 -18.46 21.10
CA LYS A 22 21.94 -18.02 21.02
C LYS A 22 22.07 -16.56 21.45
N GLU A 23 22.23 -16.32 22.75
CA GLU A 23 22.31 -14.97 23.31
C GLU A 23 23.53 -14.18 22.81
N ALA A 24 24.72 -14.79 22.77
CA ALA A 24 25.94 -14.10 22.36
C ALA A 24 25.90 -13.62 20.89
N GLU A 25 25.37 -14.45 19.99
CA GLU A 25 25.19 -14.07 18.57
C GLU A 25 24.13 -12.98 18.40
N ALA A 26 23.03 -13.05 19.17
CA ALA A 26 21.99 -12.02 19.17
C ALA A 26 22.52 -10.66 19.64
N ARG A 27 23.33 -10.64 20.71
CA ARG A 27 24.01 -9.43 21.22
C ARG A 27 24.93 -8.82 20.16
N LYS A 28 25.74 -9.65 19.49
CA LYS A 28 26.64 -9.21 18.41
C LYS A 28 25.87 -8.64 17.22
N ALA A 29 24.80 -9.31 16.79
CA ALA A 29 23.95 -8.85 15.69
C ALA A 29 23.23 -7.53 16.04
N PHE A 30 22.77 -7.36 17.29
CA PHE A 30 22.16 -6.12 17.75
C PHE A 30 23.16 -4.96 17.78
N LEU A 31 24.38 -5.17 18.29
CA LEU A 31 25.44 -4.15 18.28
C LEU A 31 25.84 -3.69 16.88
N GLN A 32 25.78 -4.60 15.90
CA GLN A 32 26.04 -4.28 14.49
C GLN A 32 24.94 -3.41 13.88
N LEU A 33 23.70 -3.53 14.35
CA LEU A 33 22.55 -2.79 13.85
C LEU A 33 22.33 -1.46 14.60
N ASN A 34 22.50 -1.46 15.93
CA ASN A 34 22.17 -0.36 16.83
C ASN A 34 23.37 0.02 17.71
N VAL A 35 24.33 0.74 17.11
CA VAL A 35 25.60 1.12 17.77
C VAL A 35 25.41 2.01 19.02
N LYS A 36 24.26 2.69 19.15
CA LYS A 36 23.99 3.66 20.23
C LYS A 36 23.10 3.13 21.36
N GLU A 37 22.52 1.94 21.23
CA GLU A 37 21.58 1.41 22.22
C GLU A 37 22.24 0.41 23.17
N ASN A 38 21.78 0.38 24.41
CA ASN A 38 22.27 -0.57 25.39
C ASN A 38 21.70 -1.97 25.11
N VAL A 39 22.58 -2.88 24.72
CA VAL A 39 22.27 -4.28 24.40
C VAL A 39 21.58 -4.98 25.57
N ASP A 40 21.97 -4.67 26.81
CA ASP A 40 21.40 -5.31 27.99
C ASP A 40 19.92 -4.95 28.19
N THR A 41 19.54 -3.72 27.83
CA THR A 41 18.14 -3.28 27.88
C THR A 41 17.31 -4.05 26.85
N PHE A 42 17.80 -4.17 25.62
CA PHE A 42 17.14 -4.93 24.55
C PHE A 42 17.01 -6.43 24.88
N ILE A 43 18.07 -7.05 25.43
CA ILE A 43 18.03 -8.45 25.87
C ILE A 43 17.07 -8.63 27.06
N GLY A 44 17.00 -7.65 27.97
CA GLY A 44 16.03 -7.62 29.06
C GLY A 44 14.58 -7.59 28.56
N GLU A 45 14.27 -6.71 27.60
CA GLU A 45 12.96 -6.65 26.94
C GLU A 45 12.61 -7.96 26.25
N LEU A 46 13.55 -8.52 25.48
CA LEU A 46 13.41 -9.82 24.82
C LEU A 46 13.14 -10.96 25.80
N ARG A 47 13.82 -10.96 26.96
CA ARG A 47 13.60 -11.96 28.01
C ARG A 47 12.20 -11.83 28.59
N GLY A 48 11.75 -10.60 28.86
CA GLY A 48 10.37 -10.33 29.28
C GLY A 48 9.33 -10.78 28.24
N GLU A 49 9.58 -10.52 26.95
CA GLU A 49 8.73 -11.00 25.86
C GLU A 49 8.64 -12.53 25.83
N ILE A 50 9.76 -13.25 26.06
CA ILE A 50 9.78 -14.72 26.10
C ILE A 50 9.00 -15.27 27.31
N GLU A 51 9.15 -14.67 28.49
CA GLU A 51 8.42 -15.10 29.67
C GLU A 51 6.90 -14.93 29.50
N VAL A 52 6.49 -13.81 28.91
CA VAL A 52 5.09 -13.58 28.55
C VAL A 52 4.63 -14.56 27.47
N ALA A 53 5.46 -14.83 26.45
CA ALA A 53 5.13 -15.75 25.37
C ALA A 53 5.08 -17.22 25.82
N LYS A 54 5.89 -17.64 26.80
CA LYS A 54 5.83 -18.98 27.41
C LYS A 54 4.54 -19.20 28.20
N ASN A 55 4.05 -18.15 28.84
CA ASN A 55 2.80 -18.17 29.61
C ASN A 55 1.56 -17.99 28.74
N GLN A 56 1.70 -17.66 27.46
CA GLN A 56 0.59 -17.53 26.52
C GLN A 56 0.54 -18.72 25.56
N PRO A 57 -0.64 -19.30 25.29
CA PRO A 57 -0.77 -20.36 24.31
C PRO A 57 -0.35 -19.87 22.92
N VAL A 58 0.32 -20.73 22.16
CA VAL A 58 0.73 -20.46 20.77
C VAL A 58 -0.47 -19.93 19.98
N PHE A 59 -0.31 -18.76 19.38
CA PHE A 59 -1.39 -18.10 18.64
C PHE A 59 -1.83 -18.95 17.45
N LYS A 60 -3.11 -19.32 17.40
CA LYS A 60 -3.70 -20.09 16.29
C LYS A 60 -4.38 -19.14 15.32
N PHE A 61 -4.30 -19.42 14.02
CA PHE A 61 -4.94 -18.58 12.98
C PHE A 61 -6.44 -18.40 13.21
N THR A 62 -7.14 -19.42 13.73
CA THR A 62 -8.57 -19.35 14.06
C THR A 62 -8.88 -18.30 15.14
N GLN A 63 -7.93 -17.98 16.02
CA GLN A 63 -8.10 -16.98 17.08
C GLN A 63 -8.28 -15.56 16.53
N LEU A 64 -7.86 -15.27 15.29
CA LEU A 64 -8.19 -13.99 14.62
C LEU A 64 -9.70 -13.76 14.57
N PHE A 65 -10.46 -14.82 14.30
CA PHE A 65 -11.90 -14.76 14.14
C PHE A 65 -12.64 -15.10 15.44
N THR A 66 -12.03 -15.91 16.32
CA THR A 66 -12.67 -16.28 17.59
C THR A 66 -12.58 -15.17 18.64
N GLN A 67 -11.44 -14.48 18.78
CA GLN A 67 -11.23 -13.49 19.83
C GLN A 67 -11.93 -12.16 19.53
N LYS A 68 -12.80 -11.71 20.44
CA LYS A 68 -13.58 -10.47 20.28
C LYS A 68 -12.69 -9.23 20.08
N ASP A 69 -11.56 -9.19 20.77
CA ASP A 69 -10.61 -8.06 20.73
C ASP A 69 -9.89 -7.94 19.38
N LEU A 70 -9.78 -9.03 18.61
CA LEU A 70 -9.11 -9.06 17.31
C LEU A 70 -10.07 -8.88 16.14
N ARG A 71 -11.37 -9.19 16.29
CA ARG A 71 -12.34 -9.12 15.19
C ARG A 71 -12.41 -7.74 14.54
N MET A 72 -12.49 -6.68 15.35
CA MET A 72 -12.59 -5.31 14.83
C MET A 72 -11.28 -4.85 14.15
N PRO A 73 -10.09 -5.04 14.76
CA PRO A 73 -8.80 -4.89 14.07
C PRO A 73 -8.69 -5.61 12.73
N VAL A 74 -9.07 -6.88 12.68
CA VAL A 74 -8.99 -7.72 11.47
C VAL A 74 -9.93 -7.20 10.41
N LEU A 75 -11.17 -6.85 10.78
CA LEU A 75 -12.13 -6.27 9.85
C LEU A 75 -11.62 -4.95 9.27
N ILE A 76 -11.03 -4.07 10.08
CA ILE A 76 -10.44 -2.80 9.62
C ILE A 76 -9.27 -3.08 8.66
N ALA A 77 -8.36 -4.00 9.01
CA ALA A 77 -7.22 -4.36 8.17
C ALA A 77 -7.67 -4.89 6.80
N CYS A 78 -8.65 -5.81 6.77
CA CYS A 78 -9.20 -6.33 5.53
C CYS A 78 -9.92 -5.24 4.72
N LEU A 79 -10.77 -4.44 5.37
CA LEU A 79 -11.56 -3.40 4.70
C LEU A 79 -10.66 -2.34 4.06
N ILE A 80 -9.61 -1.90 4.74
CA ILE A 80 -8.68 -0.92 4.19
C ILE A 80 -7.97 -1.48 2.96
N GLN A 81 -7.55 -2.75 2.96
CA GLN A 81 -6.92 -3.36 1.78
C GLN A 81 -7.88 -3.52 0.60
N VAL A 82 -9.14 -3.87 0.87
CA VAL A 82 -10.19 -3.90 -0.16
C VAL A 82 -10.42 -2.50 -0.73
N LEU A 83 -10.56 -1.48 0.12
CA LEU A 83 -10.74 -0.09 -0.31
C LEU A 83 -9.56 0.42 -1.13
N GLN A 84 -8.34 0.04 -0.76
CA GLN A 84 -7.14 0.37 -1.53
C GLN A 84 -7.21 -0.23 -2.94
N GLN A 85 -7.67 -1.47 -3.10
CA GLN A 85 -7.78 -2.11 -4.42
C GLN A 85 -8.98 -1.60 -5.23
N LEU A 86 -10.12 -1.36 -4.58
CA LEU A 86 -11.30 -0.76 -5.21
C LEU A 86 -11.08 0.68 -5.68
N SER A 87 -10.05 1.37 -5.17
CA SER A 87 -9.63 2.66 -5.72
C SER A 87 -9.21 2.58 -7.20
N GLY A 88 -8.97 1.37 -7.72
CA GLY A 88 -8.64 1.13 -9.12
C GLY A 88 -7.20 1.44 -9.48
N ILE A 89 -6.31 1.64 -8.51
CA ILE A 89 -4.92 2.05 -8.76
C ILE A 89 -4.18 1.12 -9.72
N ASN A 90 -4.41 -0.20 -9.61
CA ASN A 90 -3.78 -1.17 -10.50
C ASN A 90 -4.30 -1.09 -11.93
N ALA A 91 -5.58 -0.76 -12.11
CA ALA A 91 -6.13 -0.48 -13.43
C ALA A 91 -5.56 0.83 -13.99
N VAL A 92 -5.51 1.90 -13.19
CA VAL A 92 -4.94 3.19 -13.62
C VAL A 92 -3.48 3.05 -14.01
N ILE A 93 -2.65 2.34 -13.25
CA ILE A 93 -1.24 2.12 -13.58
C ILE A 93 -1.12 1.30 -14.87
N THR A 94 -1.85 0.18 -14.98
CA THR A 94 -1.79 -0.73 -16.13
C THR A 94 -2.26 -0.05 -17.42
N TYR A 95 -3.34 0.73 -17.36
CA TYR A 95 -3.97 1.38 -18.52
C TYR A 95 -3.64 2.87 -18.64
N SER A 96 -2.68 3.38 -17.86
CA SER A 96 -2.28 4.79 -17.88
C SER A 96 -1.90 5.28 -19.28
N SER A 97 -1.14 4.47 -20.04
CA SER A 97 -0.76 4.80 -21.41
C SER A 97 -1.97 4.98 -22.32
N LEU A 98 -2.97 4.10 -22.23
CA LEU A 98 -4.20 4.17 -23.00
C LEU A 98 -5.04 5.40 -22.60
N MET A 99 -5.12 5.71 -21.31
CA MET A 99 -5.84 6.91 -20.84
C MET A 99 -5.19 8.20 -21.34
N LEU A 100 -3.85 8.25 -21.40
CA LEU A 100 -3.10 9.37 -21.93
C LEU A 100 -3.23 9.50 -23.46
N GLU A 101 -3.30 8.38 -24.17
CA GLU A 101 -3.56 8.32 -25.62
C GLU A 101 -4.96 8.87 -25.94
N LEU A 102 -5.98 8.40 -25.22
CA LEU A 102 -7.36 8.90 -25.33
C LEU A 102 -7.49 10.40 -24.98
N ALA A 103 -6.59 10.92 -24.15
CA ALA A 103 -6.50 12.34 -23.83
C ALA A 103 -5.85 13.19 -24.94
N GLY A 104 -5.35 12.56 -26.02
CA GLY A 104 -4.77 13.22 -27.18
C GLY A 104 -3.27 13.50 -27.07
N ILE A 105 -2.55 12.80 -26.18
CA ILE A 105 -1.08 12.85 -26.16
C ILE A 105 -0.54 12.03 -27.33
N PRO A 106 0.37 12.59 -28.17
CA PRO A 106 0.99 11.84 -29.24
C PRO A 106 1.80 10.65 -28.70
N ASP A 107 1.77 9.51 -29.40
CA ASP A 107 2.43 8.26 -28.98
C ASP A 107 3.91 8.42 -28.61
N MET A 108 4.61 9.31 -29.31
CA MET A 108 6.02 9.64 -29.05
C MET A 108 6.26 10.15 -27.61
N TYR A 109 5.29 10.81 -27.00
CA TYR A 109 5.41 11.40 -25.66
C TYR A 109 4.81 10.54 -24.55
N LEU A 110 4.01 9.52 -24.87
CA LEU A 110 3.33 8.67 -23.88
C LEU A 110 4.31 8.05 -22.87
N GLN A 111 5.41 7.47 -23.36
CA GLN A 111 6.41 6.82 -22.51
C GLN A 111 7.08 7.81 -21.55
N TYR A 112 7.38 9.03 -22.01
CA TYR A 112 7.96 10.08 -21.17
C TYR A 112 6.98 10.55 -20.09
N CYS A 113 5.69 10.67 -20.43
CA CYS A 113 4.65 11.03 -19.47
C CYS A 113 4.48 9.95 -18.40
N VAL A 114 4.43 8.67 -18.78
CA VAL A 114 4.34 7.54 -17.83
C VAL A 114 5.58 7.50 -16.92
N PHE A 115 6.78 7.71 -17.48
CA PHE A 115 8.00 7.80 -16.68
C PHE A 115 7.94 8.96 -15.68
N ALA A 116 7.54 10.16 -16.11
CA ALA A 116 7.41 11.33 -15.26
C ALA A 116 6.38 11.11 -14.12
N ILE A 117 5.26 10.46 -14.42
CA ILE A 117 4.26 10.03 -13.43
C ILE A 117 4.89 9.11 -12.38
N GLY A 118 5.68 8.12 -12.81
CA GLY A 118 6.39 7.22 -11.91
C GLY A 118 7.37 7.95 -10.99
N VAL A 119 8.15 8.87 -11.54
CA VAL A 119 9.09 9.71 -10.75
C VAL A 119 8.32 10.56 -9.74
N LEU A 120 7.23 11.20 -10.15
CA LEU A 120 6.39 11.99 -9.27
C LEU A 120 5.80 11.13 -8.14
N ASN A 121 5.32 9.94 -8.46
CA ASN A 121 4.80 8.99 -7.46
C ASN A 121 5.85 8.66 -6.39
N VAL A 122 7.10 8.41 -6.79
CA VAL A 122 8.21 8.14 -5.86
C VAL A 122 8.48 9.37 -4.98
N ILE A 123 8.59 10.56 -5.57
CA ILE A 123 8.85 11.80 -4.82
C ILE A 123 7.74 12.03 -3.78
N VAL A 124 6.48 11.92 -4.20
CA VAL A 124 5.33 12.12 -3.31
C VAL A 124 5.28 11.06 -2.21
N THR A 125 5.65 9.82 -2.51
CA THR A 125 5.74 8.75 -1.50
C THR A 125 6.85 9.02 -0.49
N VAL A 126 8.00 9.57 -0.91
CA VAL A 126 9.07 9.97 0.02
C VAL A 126 8.60 11.12 0.92
N VAL A 127 7.87 12.08 0.37
CA VAL A 127 7.29 13.21 1.12
C VAL A 127 6.19 12.74 2.09
N SER A 128 5.47 11.67 1.77
CA SER A 128 4.40 11.16 2.64
C SER A 128 4.93 10.62 3.97
N VAL A 129 6.14 10.02 3.98
CA VAL A 129 6.76 9.46 5.19
C VAL A 129 6.83 10.46 6.37
N PRO A 130 7.50 11.63 6.25
CA PRO A 130 7.51 12.62 7.33
C PRO A 130 6.14 13.24 7.59
N LEU A 131 5.25 13.23 6.59
CA LEU A 131 3.91 13.79 6.72
C LEU A 131 3.01 12.90 7.60
N ILE A 132 3.17 11.58 7.52
CA ILE A 132 2.46 10.60 8.36
C ILE A 132 2.76 10.85 9.84
N GLU A 133 4.02 11.10 10.18
CA GLU A 133 4.44 11.36 11.55
C GLU A 133 3.86 12.68 12.09
N ARG A 134 3.76 13.71 11.25
CA ARG A 134 3.28 15.05 11.66
C ARG A 134 1.77 15.19 11.69
N ALA A 135 1.08 14.75 10.65
CA ALA A 135 -0.36 14.99 10.48
C ALA A 135 -1.21 13.91 11.17
N GLY A 136 -0.64 12.73 11.45
CA GLY A 136 -1.35 11.59 12.00
C GLY A 136 -1.97 10.69 10.94
N ARG A 137 -2.25 9.44 11.32
CA ARG A 137 -2.63 8.37 10.36
C ARG A 137 -4.06 8.55 9.82
N ARG A 138 -5.00 8.97 10.68
CA ARG A 138 -6.43 9.08 10.33
C ARG A 138 -6.70 10.20 9.32
N THR A 139 -6.08 11.35 9.51
CA THR A 139 -6.14 12.52 8.60
C THR A 139 -5.52 12.18 7.25
N LEU A 140 -4.37 11.49 7.24
CA LEU A 140 -3.72 11.04 6.01
C LEU A 140 -4.46 9.90 5.29
N LEU A 141 -5.36 9.18 5.96
CA LEU A 141 -6.25 8.25 5.29
C LEU A 141 -7.45 8.97 4.68
N LEU A 142 -8.11 9.86 5.44
CA LEU A 142 -9.36 10.48 5.02
C LEU A 142 -9.18 11.51 3.90
N TRP A 143 -8.29 12.49 4.08
CA TRP A 143 -8.15 13.60 3.13
C TRP A 143 -7.70 13.15 1.73
N PRO A 144 -6.68 12.30 1.58
CA PRO A 144 -6.28 11.83 0.26
C PRO A 144 -7.31 10.89 -0.36
N THR A 145 -8.05 10.13 0.44
CA THR A 145 -9.16 9.29 -0.08
C THR A 145 -10.30 10.15 -0.64
N VAL A 146 -10.65 11.27 0.02
CA VAL A 146 -11.64 12.23 -0.50
C VAL A 146 -11.14 12.87 -1.79
N SER A 147 -9.89 13.31 -1.84
CA SER A 147 -9.29 13.87 -3.05
C SER A 147 -9.25 12.86 -4.20
N LEU A 148 -8.95 11.59 -3.89
CA LEU A 148 -8.94 10.50 -4.84
C LEU A 148 -10.34 10.24 -5.41
N ALA A 149 -11.35 10.15 -4.55
CA ALA A 149 -12.73 9.93 -4.97
C ALA A 149 -13.26 11.07 -5.85
N LEU A 150 -12.94 12.32 -5.48
CA LEU A 150 -13.30 13.49 -6.28
C LEU A 150 -12.60 13.50 -7.64
N SER A 151 -11.31 13.15 -7.67
CA SER A 151 -10.54 13.10 -8.92
C SER A 151 -11.07 12.03 -9.88
N LEU A 152 -11.44 10.85 -9.37
CA LEU A 152 -12.07 9.79 -10.16
C LEU A 152 -13.44 10.24 -10.70
N LEU A 153 -14.29 10.84 -9.85
CA LEU A 153 -15.61 11.30 -10.26
C LEU A 153 -15.50 12.34 -11.38
N LEU A 154 -14.62 13.34 -11.20
CA LEU A 154 -14.36 14.35 -12.22
C LEU A 154 -13.80 13.72 -13.50
N LEU A 155 -12.85 12.80 -13.40
CA LEU A 155 -12.28 12.12 -14.56
C LEU A 155 -13.36 11.40 -15.37
N THR A 156 -14.26 10.66 -14.71
CA THR A 156 -15.39 9.99 -15.39
C THR A 156 -16.31 10.99 -16.10
N ILE A 157 -16.62 12.12 -15.48
CA ILE A 157 -17.43 13.19 -16.09
C ILE A 157 -16.71 13.77 -17.32
N PHE A 158 -15.45 14.17 -17.17
CA PHE A 158 -14.70 14.82 -18.24
C PHE A 158 -14.44 13.89 -19.44
N VAL A 159 -14.18 12.61 -19.20
CA VAL A 159 -14.04 11.61 -20.27
C VAL A 159 -15.38 11.41 -20.99
N ASN A 160 -16.49 11.31 -20.27
CA ASN A 160 -17.81 11.16 -20.88
C ASN A 160 -18.21 12.41 -21.72
N LEU A 161 -17.96 13.61 -21.18
CA LEU A 161 -18.20 14.87 -21.90
C LEU A 161 -17.27 15.03 -23.11
N ALA A 162 -16.02 14.58 -23.04
CA ALA A 162 -15.10 14.61 -24.18
C ALA A 162 -15.59 13.71 -25.33
N TYR A 163 -16.25 12.60 -25.01
CA TYR A 163 -16.81 11.67 -25.99
C TYR A 163 -18.10 12.21 -26.63
N SER A 164 -19.01 12.80 -25.84
CA SER A 164 -20.29 13.34 -26.32
C SER A 164 -20.25 14.78 -26.83
N GLY A 165 -19.13 15.51 -26.62
CA GLY A 165 -19.02 16.94 -26.89
C GLY A 165 -18.48 17.34 -28.28
N PRO A 166 -18.52 18.65 -28.62
CA PRO A 166 -18.00 19.19 -29.88
C PRO A 166 -16.48 18.97 -30.03
N VAL A 167 -16.02 18.68 -31.26
CA VAL A 167 -14.63 18.31 -31.58
C VAL A 167 -13.59 19.33 -31.06
N GLY A 168 -13.93 20.62 -30.98
CA GLY A 168 -13.04 21.67 -30.47
C GLY A 168 -12.79 21.64 -28.95
N ALA A 169 -13.66 20.99 -28.16
CA ALA A 169 -13.49 20.88 -26.70
C ALA A 169 -12.65 19.67 -26.28
N ARG A 170 -12.41 18.69 -27.16
CA ARG A 170 -11.70 17.44 -26.83
C ARG A 170 -10.29 17.67 -26.30
N SER A 171 -9.54 18.59 -26.91
CA SER A 171 -8.15 18.86 -26.49
C SER A 171 -8.08 19.47 -25.09
N ALA A 172 -9.01 20.37 -24.75
CA ALA A 172 -9.08 20.97 -23.41
C ALA A 172 -9.50 19.93 -22.35
N MET A 173 -10.48 19.07 -22.68
CA MET A 173 -10.93 18.01 -21.78
C MET A 173 -9.86 16.93 -21.57
N GLY A 174 -9.06 16.61 -22.59
CA GLY A 174 -7.91 15.72 -22.48
C GLY A 174 -6.86 16.23 -21.49
N ILE A 175 -6.49 17.51 -21.57
CA ILE A 175 -5.54 18.14 -20.63
C ILE A 175 -6.06 18.08 -19.19
N ILE A 176 -7.36 18.35 -18.99
CA ILE A 176 -7.99 18.27 -17.67
C ILE A 176 -7.94 16.83 -17.13
N SER A 177 -8.25 15.83 -17.97
CA SER A 177 -8.16 14.41 -17.60
C SER A 177 -6.74 14.01 -17.17
N ILE A 178 -5.70 14.49 -17.86
CA ILE A 178 -4.30 14.24 -17.48
C ILE A 178 -4.00 14.82 -16.09
N ILE A 179 -4.41 16.07 -15.84
CA ILE A 179 -4.22 16.72 -14.54
C ILE A 179 -4.94 15.92 -13.43
N LEU A 180 -6.17 15.46 -13.69
CA LEU A 180 -6.94 14.67 -12.74
C LEU A 180 -6.28 13.31 -12.45
N ILE A 181 -5.71 12.64 -13.45
CA ILE A 181 -4.92 11.42 -13.25
C ILE A 181 -3.68 11.71 -12.39
N LEU A 182 -2.98 12.82 -12.62
CA LEU A 182 -1.83 13.21 -11.80
C LEU A 182 -2.23 13.47 -10.34
N VAL A 183 -3.31 14.22 -10.10
CA VAL A 183 -3.83 14.46 -8.76
C VAL A 183 -4.25 13.15 -8.10
N TYR A 184 -4.91 12.25 -8.84
CA TYR A 184 -5.27 10.92 -8.38
C TYR A 184 -4.05 10.13 -7.89
N ILE A 185 -2.97 10.06 -8.69
CA ILE A 185 -1.75 9.31 -8.36
C ILE A 185 -1.04 9.93 -7.15
N CYS A 186 -0.96 11.26 -7.08
CA CYS A 186 -0.38 11.97 -5.94
C CYS A 186 -1.17 11.71 -4.66
N SER A 187 -2.50 11.81 -4.70
CA SER A 187 -3.37 11.55 -3.54
C SER A 187 -3.28 10.09 -3.09
N PHE A 188 -3.19 9.14 -4.03
CA PHE A 188 -2.95 7.74 -3.70
C PHE A 188 -1.60 7.56 -2.98
N ALA A 189 -0.52 8.12 -3.52
CA ALA A 189 0.84 8.02 -2.96
C ALA A 189 0.97 8.66 -1.56
N LEU A 190 0.22 9.73 -1.29
CA LEU A 190 0.20 10.38 0.02
C LEU A 190 -0.54 9.58 1.09
N GLY A 191 -1.67 8.95 0.74
CA GLY A 191 -2.56 8.30 1.70
C GLY A 191 -2.64 6.80 1.52
N LEU A 192 -3.45 6.36 0.56
CA LEU A 192 -3.81 4.95 0.41
C LEU A 192 -2.64 4.03 0.04
N GLY A 193 -1.49 4.53 -0.41
CA GLY A 193 -0.29 3.74 -0.63
C GLY A 193 0.34 3.24 0.68
N PRO A 194 0.95 4.13 1.50
CA PRO A 194 1.70 3.73 2.68
C PRO A 194 0.84 3.48 3.93
N VAL A 195 -0.29 4.19 4.08
CA VAL A 195 -1.06 4.21 5.33
C VAL A 195 -1.69 2.85 5.67
N PRO A 196 -2.27 2.07 4.72
CA PRO A 196 -2.83 0.74 5.03
C PRO A 196 -1.83 -0.22 5.67
N ALA A 197 -0.64 -0.35 5.08
CA ALA A 197 0.39 -1.25 5.60
C ALA A 197 0.85 -0.84 7.02
N LEU A 198 0.97 0.47 7.25
CA LEU A 198 1.30 1.01 8.57
C LEU A 198 0.21 0.71 9.60
N ILE A 199 -1.06 0.97 9.27
CA ILE A 199 -2.18 0.71 10.17
C ILE A 199 -2.23 -0.77 10.58
N VAL A 200 -2.04 -1.70 9.64
CA VAL A 200 -1.97 -3.13 9.97
C VAL A 200 -0.81 -3.42 10.92
N SER A 201 0.36 -2.81 10.70
CA SER A 201 1.51 -3.02 11.60
C SER A 201 1.31 -2.41 13.00
N GLU A 202 0.57 -1.31 13.12
CA GLU A 202 0.34 -0.57 14.38
C GLU A 202 -0.79 -1.17 15.22
N ILE A 203 -1.88 -1.66 14.60
CA ILE A 203 -3.05 -2.18 15.32
C ILE A 203 -2.76 -3.55 15.97
N PHE A 204 -1.95 -4.40 15.32
CA PHE A 204 -1.69 -5.74 15.82
C PHE A 204 -0.45 -5.82 16.71
N ARG A 205 -0.63 -6.47 17.87
CA ARG A 205 0.47 -6.93 18.74
C ARG A 205 1.29 -8.04 18.06
N GLN A 206 2.51 -8.25 18.53
CA GLN A 206 3.51 -9.12 17.90
C GLN A 206 3.02 -10.55 17.62
N SER A 207 2.18 -11.13 18.48
CA SER A 207 1.63 -12.50 18.31
C SER A 207 0.65 -12.62 17.13
N PRO A 208 -0.46 -11.86 17.04
CA PRO A 208 -1.39 -11.94 15.90
C PRO A 208 -0.91 -11.24 14.62
N ARG A 209 0.07 -10.32 14.71
CA ARG A 209 0.46 -9.43 13.59
C ARG A 209 0.78 -10.17 12.30
N ALA A 210 1.62 -11.20 12.37
CA ALA A 210 2.03 -11.94 11.18
C ALA A 210 0.83 -12.62 10.48
N ALA A 211 -0.06 -13.24 11.27
CA ALA A 211 -1.24 -13.92 10.74
C ALA A 211 -2.27 -12.93 10.17
N ALA A 212 -2.49 -11.80 10.84
CA ALA A 212 -3.37 -10.73 10.36
C ALA A 212 -2.84 -10.06 9.10
N TYR A 213 -1.54 -9.79 9.05
CA TYR A 213 -0.87 -9.23 7.87
C TYR A 213 -1.04 -10.17 6.67
N SER A 214 -0.71 -11.45 6.83
CA SER A 214 -0.89 -12.46 5.77
C SER A 214 -2.34 -12.54 5.27
N LEU A 215 -3.33 -12.57 6.18
CA LEU A 215 -4.74 -12.58 5.79
C LEU A 215 -5.12 -11.33 5.00
N SER A 216 -4.74 -10.15 5.49
CA SER A 216 -5.05 -8.87 4.84
C SER A 216 -4.41 -8.77 3.45
N GLN A 217 -3.17 -9.26 3.29
CA GLN A 217 -2.49 -9.33 2.00
C GLN A 217 -3.17 -10.32 1.05
N SER A 218 -3.57 -11.49 1.53
CA SER A 218 -4.30 -12.45 0.69
C SER A 218 -5.60 -11.86 0.14
N ILE A 219 -6.33 -11.10 0.97
CA ILE A 219 -7.55 -10.40 0.55
C ILE A 219 -7.20 -9.29 -0.45
N GLN A 220 -6.13 -8.53 -0.20
CA GLN A 220 -5.64 -7.50 -1.12
C GLN A 220 -5.36 -8.10 -2.52
N TRP A 221 -4.64 -9.22 -2.59
CA TRP A 221 -4.33 -9.90 -3.85
C TRP A 221 -5.59 -10.49 -4.51
N LEU A 222 -6.52 -11.02 -3.72
CA LEU A 222 -7.78 -11.52 -4.25
C LEU A 222 -8.63 -10.38 -4.85
N SER A 223 -8.74 -9.25 -4.16
CA SER A 223 -9.42 -8.06 -4.68
C SER A 223 -8.73 -7.53 -5.95
N ASN A 224 -7.41 -7.54 -5.99
CA ASN A 224 -6.65 -7.18 -7.19
C ASN A 224 -7.00 -8.09 -8.38
N LEU A 225 -7.04 -9.42 -8.16
CA LEU A 225 -7.42 -10.39 -9.19
C LEU A 225 -8.84 -10.14 -9.69
N ILE A 226 -9.79 -9.86 -8.80
CA ILE A 226 -11.18 -9.53 -9.18
C ILE A 226 -11.19 -8.28 -10.07
N VAL A 227 -10.50 -7.21 -9.68
CA VAL A 227 -10.43 -5.97 -10.46
C VAL A 227 -9.83 -6.22 -11.85
N LEU A 228 -8.72 -6.95 -11.94
CA LEU A 228 -8.10 -7.28 -13.23
C LEU A 228 -8.97 -8.19 -14.09
N CYS A 229 -9.72 -9.13 -13.52
CA CYS A 229 -10.63 -9.99 -14.28
C CYS A 229 -11.89 -9.24 -14.74
N SER A 230 -12.38 -8.28 -13.96
CA SER A 230 -13.56 -7.48 -14.31
C SER A 230 -13.25 -6.41 -15.36
N TYR A 231 -12.03 -5.86 -15.40
CA TYR A 231 -11.69 -4.75 -16.29
C TYR A 231 -11.85 -5.06 -17.79
N PRO A 232 -11.38 -6.21 -18.32
CA PRO A 232 -11.59 -6.59 -19.72
C PRO A 232 -13.07 -6.73 -20.08
N VAL A 233 -13.90 -7.23 -19.16
CA VAL A 233 -15.34 -7.39 -19.38
C VAL A 233 -16.03 -6.03 -19.50
N ILE A 234 -15.61 -5.04 -18.70
CA ILE A 234 -16.11 -3.67 -18.80
C ILE A 234 -15.69 -3.03 -20.12
N GLN A 235 -14.43 -3.21 -20.52
CA GLN A 235 -13.89 -2.68 -21.77
C GLN A 235 -14.57 -3.29 -23.00
N VAL A 236 -14.87 -4.60 -22.97
CA VAL A 236 -15.62 -5.31 -24.02
C VAL A 236 -17.10 -4.91 -24.02
N SER A 237 -17.70 -4.67 -22.85
CA SER A 237 -19.10 -4.23 -22.77
C SER A 237 -19.31 -2.84 -23.36
N GLU A 238 -18.38 -1.90 -23.14
CA GLU A 238 -18.38 -0.59 -23.82
C GLU A 238 -18.17 -0.74 -25.33
N LEU A 239 -17.28 -1.65 -25.77
CA LEU A 239 -17.07 -1.96 -27.19
C LEU A 239 -18.25 -2.68 -27.87
N SER A 240 -19.11 -3.37 -27.11
CA SER A 240 -20.31 -4.04 -27.62
C SER A 240 -21.58 -3.17 -27.61
N LEU A 241 -21.53 -2.03 -26.91
CA LEU A 241 -22.55 -0.98 -26.97
C LEU A 241 -22.21 0.10 -28.02
N LEU A 242 -21.06 -0.01 -28.67
CA LEU A 242 -20.69 0.67 -29.92
C LEU A 242 -21.17 -0.16 -31.13
#